data_AF-A0A3D5F6S7-F1
#
_entry.id   AF-A0A3D5F6S7-F1
#
_cell.length_a   1.000
_cell.length_b   1.000
_cell.length_c   1.000
_cell.angle_alpha   90.00
_cell.angle_beta   90.00
_cell.angle_gamma   90.00
#
_symmetry.space_group_name_H-M   'P 1'
#
loop_
_entity.id
_entity.type
_entity.pdbx_description
1 polymer ?
#
loop_
_entity_poly.entity_id
_entity_poly.type
_entity_poly.pdbx_seq_one_letter_code
_entity_poly.pdbx_strand_id
1 'polypeptide(L)'
;MVCCGIYGVFEHTGIWVDGHIIELHGSGLVKAVSPQRFLNDRSGENIYMLCDKDLHPLVAAGAAERAVSRIFTYIEYHPWGNNCHRFTFDVATGQKSAVCSFYDFNVAVNRYFHRRLYWQPVSIPRTY
;
A
#
# COMPACT_ATOMS: atom_id res chain seq x y z
N MET A 1 2.51 4.05 4.19
CA MET A 1 1.68 3.12 3.38
C MET A 1 0.59 3.93 2.68
N VAL A 2 0.15 3.50 1.50
CA VAL A 2 -0.89 4.19 0.73
C VAL A 2 -1.98 3.22 0.25
N CYS A 3 -3.16 3.74 -0.04
CA CYS A 3 -4.23 3.01 -0.72
C CYS A 3 -4.94 3.88 -1.77
N CYS A 4 -5.65 3.24 -2.69
CA CYS A 4 -6.64 3.87 -3.55
C CYS A 4 -7.89 3.00 -3.64
N GLY A 5 -9.03 3.63 -3.92
CA GLY A 5 -10.27 2.91 -4.19
C GLY A 5 -10.31 2.35 -5.61
N ILE A 6 -11.05 1.25 -5.78
CA ILE A 6 -11.39 0.60 -7.03
C ILE A 6 -12.91 0.41 -7.02
N TYR A 7 -13.61 1.18 -7.86
CA TYR A 7 -15.07 1.18 -8.07
C TYR A 7 -15.90 1.36 -6.79
N GLY A 8 -15.33 1.92 -5.72
CA GLY A 8 -15.99 2.09 -4.43
C GLY A 8 -16.26 0.79 -3.67
N VAL A 9 -15.73 -0.34 -4.15
CA VAL A 9 -15.99 -1.69 -3.59
C VAL A 9 -14.71 -2.38 -3.14
N PHE A 10 -13.59 -2.10 -3.80
CA PHE A 10 -12.30 -2.71 -3.49
C PHE A 10 -11.25 -1.64 -3.25
N GLU A 11 -10.22 -1.99 -2.49
CA GLU A 11 -9.06 -1.14 -2.26
C GLU A 11 -7.80 -1.81 -2.81
N HIS A 12 -6.85 -0.99 -3.19
CA HIS A 12 -5.51 -1.46 -3.52
C HIS A 12 -4.48 -0.68 -2.71
N THR A 13 -3.48 -1.39 -2.20
CA THR A 13 -2.48 -0.83 -1.28
C THR A 13 -1.07 -0.93 -1.85
N GLY A 14 -0.21 -0.01 -1.41
CA GLY A 14 1.21 -0.02 -1.73
C GLY A 14 2.05 0.77 -0.72
N ILE A 15 3.33 0.88 -1.01
CA ILE A 15 4.31 1.62 -0.19
C ILE A 15 4.89 2.74 -1.02
N TRP A 16 4.72 3.97 -0.55
CA TRP A 16 5.31 5.15 -1.18
C TRP A 16 6.79 5.27 -0.80
N VAL A 17 7.68 5.32 -1.79
CA VAL A 17 9.13 5.47 -1.64
C VAL A 17 9.63 6.38 -2.77
N ASP A 18 10.29 7.49 -2.44
CA ASP A 18 10.95 8.40 -3.39
C ASP A 18 10.12 8.74 -4.64
N GLY A 19 8.87 9.17 -4.42
CA GLY A 19 7.96 9.59 -5.49
C GLY A 19 7.33 8.45 -6.29
N HIS A 20 7.61 7.20 -5.94
CA HIS A 20 7.04 6.00 -6.54
C HIS A 20 6.23 5.22 -5.53
N ILE A 21 5.29 4.41 -6.01
CA ILE A 21 4.53 3.47 -5.21
C ILE A 21 4.95 2.06 -5.60
N ILE A 22 5.46 1.33 -4.64
CA ILE A 22 5.81 -0.08 -4.78
C ILE A 22 4.56 -0.90 -4.48
N GLU A 23 4.10 -1.64 -5.47
CA GLU A 23 2.88 -2.44 -5.40
C GLU A 23 3.09 -3.86 -5.90
N LEU A 24 2.25 -4.78 -5.42
CA LEU A 24 2.08 -6.11 -6.02
C LEU A 24 0.98 -6.02 -7.08
N HIS A 25 1.37 -6.16 -8.35
CA HIS A 25 0.44 -6.18 -9.47
C HIS A 25 -0.37 -7.49 -9.51
N GLY A 26 -1.57 -7.48 -10.09
CA GLY A 26 -2.41 -8.68 -10.21
C GLY A 26 -1.80 -9.83 -11.01
N SER A 27 -0.75 -9.56 -11.81
CA SER A 27 0.05 -10.59 -12.46
C SER A 27 1.08 -11.26 -11.54
N GLY A 28 1.15 -10.88 -10.26
CA GLY A 28 2.16 -11.37 -9.31
C GLY A 28 3.50 -10.63 -9.33
N LEU A 29 3.71 -9.70 -10.27
CA LEU A 29 4.96 -8.93 -10.35
C LEU A 29 4.94 -7.74 -9.40
N VAL A 30 5.99 -7.60 -8.58
CA VAL A 30 6.19 -6.40 -7.75
C VAL A 30 6.85 -5.31 -8.59
N LYS A 31 6.22 -4.13 -8.64
CA LYS A 31 6.64 -3.00 -9.50
C LYS A 31 6.70 -1.71 -8.70
N ALA A 32 7.61 -0.82 -9.08
CA ALA A 32 7.54 0.59 -8.71
C ALA A 32 6.80 1.36 -9.81
N VAL A 33 5.74 2.07 -9.46
CA VAL A 33 4.90 2.83 -10.39
C VAL A 33 4.80 4.30 -9.95
N SER A 34 4.58 5.21 -10.90
CA SER A 34 4.25 6.58 -10.56
C SER A 34 2.87 6.67 -9.89
N PRO A 35 2.57 7.74 -9.14
CA PRO A 35 1.24 7.96 -8.57
C PRO A 35 0.12 7.91 -9.62
N GLN A 36 0.35 8.44 -10.82
CA GLN A 36 -0.60 8.38 -11.92
C GLN A 36 -0.83 6.93 -12.37
N ARG A 37 0.23 6.13 -12.54
CA ARG A 37 0.09 4.72 -12.90
C ARG A 37 -0.53 3.87 -11.80
N PHE A 38 -0.36 4.26 -10.53
CA PHE A 38 -1.06 3.64 -9.41
C PHE A 38 -2.57 3.92 -9.42
N LEU A 39 -3.03 4.97 -10.10
CA LEU A 39 -4.46 5.21 -10.31
C LEU A 39 -4.96 4.66 -11.65
N ASN A 40 -4.10 4.56 -12.66
CA ASN A 40 -4.48 4.01 -13.97
C ASN A 40 -5.07 2.60 -13.84
N ASP A 41 -6.09 2.33 -14.66
CA ASP A 41 -6.91 1.11 -14.63
C ASP A 41 -7.70 0.88 -13.32
N ARG A 42 -7.75 1.89 -12.45
CA ARG A 42 -8.57 1.95 -11.24
C ARG A 42 -9.48 3.18 -11.36
N SER A 43 -10.74 3.06 -10.96
CA SER A 43 -11.68 4.19 -10.96
C SER A 43 -11.52 5.13 -9.76
N GLY A 44 -10.54 4.88 -8.90
CA GLY A 44 -10.17 5.80 -7.83
C GLY A 44 -9.49 7.04 -8.40
N GLU A 45 -9.95 8.22 -7.98
CA GLU A 45 -9.36 9.49 -8.39
C GLU A 45 -8.28 9.99 -7.41
N ASN A 46 -8.20 9.38 -6.23
CA ASN A 46 -7.36 9.85 -5.13
C ASN A 46 -6.53 8.70 -4.53
N ILE A 47 -5.30 9.03 -4.18
CA ILE A 47 -4.44 8.19 -3.33
C ILE A 47 -4.59 8.69 -1.90
N TYR A 48 -4.74 7.78 -0.96
CA TYR A 48 -4.78 8.09 0.47
C TYR A 48 -3.52 7.58 1.14
N MET A 49 -2.91 8.42 1.97
CA MET A 49 -1.78 8.08 2.82
C MET A 49 -2.27 7.73 4.21
N LEU A 50 -1.71 6.67 4.78
CA LEU A 50 -2.00 6.29 6.15
C LEU A 50 -1.18 7.14 7.13
N CYS A 51 -1.88 7.82 8.02
CA CYS A 51 -1.34 8.74 9.02
C CYS A 51 -1.81 8.41 10.45
N ASP A 52 -1.14 9.01 11.42
CA ASP A 52 -1.57 9.08 12.82
C ASP A 52 -2.59 10.22 13.06
N LYS A 53 -2.93 10.45 14.33
CA LYS A 53 -3.87 11.50 14.76
C LYS A 53 -3.40 12.92 14.47
N ASP A 54 -2.09 13.12 14.35
CA ASP A 54 -1.48 14.42 14.09
C ASP A 54 -1.22 14.61 12.58
N LEU A 55 -1.79 13.72 11.75
CA LEU A 55 -1.69 13.67 10.29
C LEU A 55 -0.28 13.37 9.77
N HIS A 56 0.59 12.83 10.62
CA HIS A 56 1.92 12.39 10.19
C HIS A 56 1.86 10.99 9.57
N PRO A 57 2.54 10.73 8.44
CA PRO A 57 2.56 9.41 7.82
C PRO A 57 3.10 8.34 8.77
N LEU A 58 2.39 7.21 8.87
CA LEU A 58 2.89 6.05 9.62
C LEU A 58 3.96 5.32 8.80
N VAL A 59 5.19 5.35 9.31
CA VAL A 59 6.37 4.74 8.70
C VAL A 59 7.03 3.82 9.72
N ALA A 60 7.26 2.57 9.34
CA ALA A 60 8.03 1.61 10.13
C ALA A 60 9.50 1.64 9.69
N ALA A 61 10.41 1.37 10.64
CA ALA A 61 11.84 1.34 10.37
C ALA A 61 12.18 0.27 9.32
N GLY A 62 13.01 0.63 8.33
CA GLY A 62 13.42 -0.28 7.26
C GLY A 62 12.37 -0.54 6.18
N ALA A 63 11.22 0.16 6.20
CA ALA A 63 10.12 -0.11 5.28
C ALA A 63 10.50 0.19 3.82
N ALA A 64 11.24 1.28 3.57
CA ALA A 64 11.66 1.68 2.25
C ALA A 64 12.65 0.67 1.65
N GLU A 65 13.66 0.26 2.42
CA GLU A 65 14.69 -0.70 2.04
C GLU A 65 14.07 -2.06 1.72
N ARG A 66 13.15 -2.53 2.58
CA ARG A 66 12.40 -3.77 2.32
C ARG A 66 11.59 -3.64 1.05
N ALA A 67 10.89 -2.53 0.82
CA ALA A 67 10.08 -2.36 -0.38
C ALA A 67 10.92 -2.36 -1.65
N VAL A 68 12.02 -1.61 -1.66
CA VAL A 68 12.96 -1.55 -2.78
C VAL A 68 13.54 -2.93 -3.09
N SER A 69 13.93 -3.70 -2.06
CA SER A 69 14.48 -5.05 -2.23
C SER A 69 13.50 -6.05 -2.87
N ARG A 70 12.20 -5.73 -2.92
CA ARG A 70 11.16 -6.60 -3.51
C ARG A 70 10.84 -6.24 -4.95
N ILE A 71 11.32 -5.13 -5.48
CA ILE A 71 11.06 -4.73 -6.87
C ILE A 71 11.60 -5.81 -7.83
N PHE A 72 10.86 -6.09 -8.90
CA PHE A 72 11.14 -7.14 -9.90
C PHE A 72 11.09 -8.58 -9.37
N THR A 73 10.64 -8.80 -8.13
CA THR A 73 10.33 -10.14 -7.65
C THR A 73 8.93 -10.56 -8.09
N TYR A 74 8.75 -11.88 -8.22
CA TYR A 74 7.46 -12.49 -8.53
C TYR A 74 6.89 -13.16 -7.27
N ILE A 75 5.60 -12.92 -7.03
CA ILE A 75 4.81 -13.56 -5.98
C ILE A 75 3.60 -14.16 -6.66
N GLU A 76 3.36 -15.46 -6.46
CA GLU A 76 2.16 -16.11 -6.98
C GLU A 76 0.92 -15.44 -6.39
N TYR A 77 0.22 -14.63 -7.18
CA TYR A 77 -0.89 -13.81 -6.71
C TYR A 77 -2.10 -14.67 -6.37
N HIS A 78 -2.66 -14.46 -5.18
CA HIS A 78 -3.88 -15.12 -4.76
C HIS A 78 -4.76 -14.12 -3.99
N PRO A 79 -6.01 -13.85 -4.42
CA PRO A 79 -6.88 -12.84 -3.79
C PRO A 79 -7.03 -13.01 -2.27
N TRP A 80 -7.10 -14.26 -1.81
CA TRP A 80 -7.29 -14.63 -0.40
C TRP A 80 -5.98 -14.91 0.35
N GLY A 81 -4.82 -14.65 -0.26
CA GLY A 81 -3.53 -15.00 0.32
C GLY A 81 -2.46 -13.99 -0.06
N ASN A 82 -1.81 -14.20 -1.21
CA ASN A 82 -0.77 -13.31 -1.73
C ASN A 82 -1.39 -12.13 -2.49
N ASN A 83 -2.10 -11.26 -1.77
CA ASN A 83 -2.71 -10.05 -2.31
C ASN A 83 -1.88 -8.80 -2.00
N CYS A 84 -2.29 -7.66 -2.54
CA CYS A 84 -1.59 -6.39 -2.35
C CYS A 84 -1.57 -5.92 -0.89
N HIS A 85 -2.59 -6.23 -0.10
CA HIS A 85 -2.69 -5.86 1.31
C HIS A 85 -1.67 -6.59 2.18
N ARG A 86 -1.60 -7.92 2.03
CA ARG A 86 -0.60 -8.75 2.71
C ARG A 86 0.81 -8.32 2.33
N PHE A 87 1.05 -8.18 1.03
CA PHE A 87 2.35 -7.71 0.53
C PHE A 87 2.74 -6.37 1.17
N THR A 88 1.83 -5.40 1.17
CA THR A 88 2.09 -4.07 1.71
C THR A 88 2.39 -4.13 3.20
N PHE A 89 1.63 -4.92 3.98
CA PHE A 89 1.88 -5.05 5.41
C PHE A 89 3.22 -5.73 5.69
N ASP A 90 3.48 -6.86 5.04
CA ASP A 90 4.68 -7.67 5.26
C ASP A 90 5.95 -6.89 4.94
N VAL A 91 5.93 -6.13 3.85
CA VAL A 91 7.06 -5.29 3.46
C VAL A 91 7.16 -4.06 4.36
N ALA A 92 6.05 -3.40 4.68
CA ALA A 92 6.08 -2.21 5.52
C ALA A 92 6.62 -2.54 6.92
N THR A 93 6.22 -3.66 7.51
CA THR A 93 6.54 -3.99 8.92
C THR A 93 7.70 -4.98 9.08
N GLY A 94 8.02 -5.75 8.05
CA GLY A 94 8.92 -6.91 8.14
C GLY A 94 8.30 -8.15 8.77
N GLN A 95 6.99 -8.14 9.09
CA GLN A 95 6.29 -9.25 9.74
C GLN A 95 5.41 -10.00 8.74
N LYS A 96 5.48 -11.33 8.73
CA LYS A 96 4.52 -12.13 7.96
C LYS A 96 3.14 -12.05 8.58
N SER A 97 2.14 -11.76 7.76
CA SER A 97 0.74 -11.68 8.19
C SER A 97 -0.17 -12.68 7.48
N ALA A 98 -1.40 -12.80 7.94
CA ALA A 98 -2.50 -13.52 7.27
C ALA A 98 -3.56 -12.53 6.76
N VAL A 99 -3.13 -11.34 6.32
CA VAL A 99 -4.03 -10.29 5.82
C VAL A 99 -4.69 -10.75 4.52
N CYS A 100 -6.02 -10.83 4.51
CA CYS A 100 -6.80 -11.25 3.35
C CYS A 100 -7.61 -10.12 2.72
N SER A 101 -7.85 -9.04 3.44
CA SER A 101 -8.69 -7.92 3.04
C SER A 101 -8.13 -6.57 3.50
N PHE A 102 -8.72 -5.47 2.99
CA PHE A 102 -8.38 -4.13 3.48
C PHE A 102 -8.76 -3.94 4.96
N TYR A 103 -9.83 -4.59 5.42
CA TYR A 103 -10.17 -4.59 6.85
C TYR A 103 -9.07 -5.26 7.69
N ASP A 104 -8.63 -6.46 7.30
CA ASP A 104 -7.57 -7.18 8.01
C ASP A 104 -6.26 -6.39 8.01
N PHE A 105 -5.96 -5.70 6.90
CA PHE A 105 -4.83 -4.80 6.79
C PHE A 105 -4.88 -3.71 7.85
N ASN A 106 -6.00 -2.99 7.97
CA ASN A 106 -6.15 -1.93 8.97
C ASN A 106 -6.06 -2.48 10.41
N VAL A 107 -6.63 -3.66 10.68
CA VAL A 107 -6.50 -4.32 11.98
C VAL A 107 -5.04 -4.66 12.29
N ALA A 108 -4.32 -5.24 11.33
CA ALA A 108 -2.92 -5.62 11.49
C ALA A 108 -2.02 -4.39 11.70
N VAL A 109 -2.21 -3.33 10.91
CA VAL A 109 -1.44 -2.09 11.03
C VAL A 109 -1.70 -1.39 12.36
N ASN A 110 -2.95 -1.31 12.81
CA ASN A 110 -3.29 -0.76 14.13
C ASN A 110 -2.58 -1.55 15.24
N ARG A 111 -2.63 -2.89 15.19
CA ARG A 111 -1.91 -3.75 16.15
C ARG A 111 -0.40 -3.53 16.13
N TYR A 112 0.20 -3.32 14.96
CA TYR A 112 1.64 -3.11 14.84
C TYR A 112 2.09 -1.75 15.42
N PHE A 113 1.40 -0.66 15.06
CA PHE A 113 1.79 0.68 15.51
C PHE A 113 1.25 1.05 16.89
N HIS A 114 0.21 0.37 17.37
CA HIS A 114 -0.57 0.76 18.55
C HIS A 114 -1.06 2.21 18.45
N ARG A 115 -1.65 2.53 17.29
CA ARG A 115 -2.14 3.87 16.94
C ARG A 115 -3.48 3.78 16.21
N ARG A 116 -4.30 4.81 16.40
CA ARG A 116 -5.49 5.02 15.58
C ARG A 116 -5.05 5.42 14.17
N LEU A 117 -5.72 4.84 13.18
CA LEU A 117 -5.39 4.97 11.77
C LEU A 117 -6.26 6.05 11.11
N TYR A 118 -5.63 6.90 10.30
CA TYR A 118 -6.30 7.94 9.53
C TYR A 118 -5.83 7.89 8.08
N TRP A 119 -6.74 7.76 7.13
CA TRP A 119 -6.43 7.80 5.69
C TRP A 119 -6.67 9.20 5.16
N GLN A 120 -5.61 9.87 4.70
CA GLN A 120 -5.64 11.26 4.25
C GLN A 120 -5.36 11.36 2.75
N PRO A 121 -6.11 12.15 1.97
CA PRO A 121 -5.85 12.29 0.54
C PRO A 121 -4.47 12.92 0.30
N VAL A 122 -3.73 12.37 -0.66
CA VAL A 122 -2.44 12.89 -1.10
C VAL A 122 -2.67 13.88 -2.23
N SER A 123 -2.11 15.09 -2.09
CA SER A 123 -2.07 16.04 -3.21
C SER A 123 -1.01 15.60 -4.20
N ILE A 124 -1.44 15.12 -5.37
CA ILE A 124 -0.54 14.79 -6.49
C ILE A 124 -0.52 16.03 -7.40
N PRO A 125 0.65 16.65 -7.63
CA PRO A 125 0.76 17.73 -8.60
C PRO A 125 0.27 17.24 -9.96
N ARG A 126 -0.72 17.91 -10.56
CA ARG A 126 -1.13 17.64 -11.94
C ARG A 126 -0.02 18.18 -12.84
N THR A 127 0.76 17.29 -13.44
CA THR A 127 1.64 17.65 -14.56
C THR A 127 0.72 17.87 -15.78
N TYR A 128 0.65 19.12 -16.23
CA TYR A 128 -0.05 19.54 -17.46
C TYR A 128 0.77 19.19 -18.70
#